data_AF-A0A2P6M5C3-F1
#
_entry.id   AF-A0A2P6M5C3-F1
#
_cell.length_a   1.000
_cell.length_b   1.000
_cell.length_c   1.000
_cell.angle_alpha   90.00
_cell.angle_beta   90.00
_cell.angle_gamma   90.00
#
_symmetry.space_group_name_H-M   'P 1'
#
loop_
_entity.id
_entity.type
_entity.pdbx_description
1 polymer ?
#
loop_
_entity_poly.entity_id
_entity_poly.type
_entity_poly.pdbx_seq_one_letter_code
_entity_poly.pdbx_strand_id
1 'polypeptide(L)' 'MATVYIFTVAETLVGEQPDSPIHVWSDNDSSRFSMDPSARYLLFLTIDEEGFWRVDNCGSSEEYDPQSKTLSLIGSLDEP' A
#
# COMPACT_ATOMS: atom_id res chain seq x y z
N MET A 1 -7.42 -8.02 -16.30
CA MET A 1 -7.82 -8.73 -15.05
C MET A 1 -7.08 -8.06 -13.90
N ALA A 2 -7.66 -7.99 -12.71
CA ALA A 2 -7.00 -7.50 -11.50
C ALA A 2 -6.91 -8.64 -10.49
N THR A 3 -5.92 -8.60 -9.60
CA THR A 3 -5.89 -9.47 -8.42
C THR A 3 -6.41 -8.66 -7.24
N VAL A 4 -7.37 -9.22 -6.49
CA VAL A 4 -7.92 -8.59 -5.29
C VAL A 4 -7.27 -9.23 -4.08
N TYR A 5 -6.74 -8.39 -3.19
CA TYR A 5 -6.18 -8.77 -1.92
C TYR A 5 -7.03 -8.19 -0.78
N ILE A 6 -7.06 -8.90 0.34
CA ILE A 6 -7.78 -8.45 1.54
C ILE A 6 -6.74 -8.13 2.60
N PHE A 7 -6.72 -6.89 3.08
CA PHE A 7 -5.75 -6.42 4.06
C PHE A 7 -6.42 -6.03 5.37
N THR A 8 -5.82 -6.46 6.47
CA THR A 8 -6.01 -5.82 7.76
C THR A 8 -5.05 -4.64 7.86
N VAL A 9 -5.57 -3.44 8.08
CA VAL A 9 -4.76 -2.22 8.15
C VAL A 9 -4.22 -2.08 9.56
N ALA A 10 -2.89 -2.13 9.69
CA ALA A 10 -2.24 -1.96 10.99
C ALA A 10 -2.19 -0.49 11.41
N GLU A 11 -1.85 0.40 10.47
CA GLU A 11 -1.67 1.84 10.70
C GLU A 11 -1.78 2.60 9.37
N THR A 12 -2.37 3.79 9.40
CA THR A 12 -2.34 4.76 8.30
C THR A 12 -1.38 5.89 8.64
N LEU A 13 -0.31 6.04 7.86
CA LEU A 13 0.69 7.10 8.05
C LEU A 13 0.21 8.45 7.48
N VAL A 14 -0.52 8.44 6.38
CA VAL A 14 -1.02 9.62 5.68
C VAL A 14 -2.44 9.36 5.16
N GLY A 15 -3.34 10.32 5.38
CA GLY A 15 -4.73 10.26 4.92
C GLY A 15 -5.71 9.74 5.98
N GLU A 16 -6.94 9.46 5.55
CA GLU A 16 -7.97 8.90 6.43
C GLU A 16 -7.72 7.41 6.69
N GLN A 17 -7.90 6.99 7.94
CA GLN A 17 -7.83 5.59 8.33
C GLN A 17 -9.08 4.85 7.81
N PRO A 18 -8.94 3.88 6.88
CA PRO A 18 -10.09 3.15 6.39
C PRO A 18 -10.58 2.12 7.41
N ASP A 19 -11.86 1.76 7.31
CA ASP A 19 -12.44 0.64 8.04
C ASP A 19 -11.79 -0.68 7.61
N SER A 20 -11.26 -1.42 8.58
CA SER A 20 -10.53 -2.67 8.32
C SER A 20 -11.41 -3.91 8.54
N PRO A 21 -11.33 -4.94 7.66
CA PRO A 21 -10.41 -5.11 6.53
C PRO A 21 -10.82 -4.36 5.26
N ILE A 22 -9.83 -4.02 4.43
CA ILE A 22 -10.05 -3.40 3.11
C ILE A 22 -9.79 -4.38 1.97
N HIS A 23 -10.49 -4.19 0.85
CA HIS A 23 -10.17 -4.85 -0.42
C HIS A 23 -9.29 -3.93 -1.24
N VAL A 24 -8.15 -4.43 -1.71
CA VAL A 24 -7.21 -3.67 -2.55
C VAL A 24 -7.04 -4.37 -3.88
N TRP A 25 -7.27 -3.62 -4.95
CA TRP A 25 -7.11 -4.08 -6.33
C TRP A 25 -5.70 -3.77 -6.82
N SER A 26 -5.03 -4.78 -7.38
CA SER A 26 -3.77 -4.65 -8.11
C SER A 26 -3.98 -5.05 -9.56
N ASP A 27 -3.67 -4.14 -10.48
CA ASP A 27 -3.78 -4.39 -11.92
C ASP A 27 -2.80 -5.48 -12.39
N ASN A 28 -3.24 -6.32 -13.33
CA ASN A 28 -2.44 -7.42 -13.87
C ASN A 28 -1.67 -7.00 -15.15
N ASP A 29 -1.22 -5.76 -15.22
CA ASP A 29 -0.33 -5.28 -16.27
C ASP A 29 1.14 -5.59 -15.94
N SER A 30 2.08 -5.16 -16.79
CA SER A 30 3.52 -5.34 -16.58
C SER A 30 4.06 -4.70 -15.29
N SER A 31 3.26 -3.85 -14.65
CA SER A 31 3.54 -3.17 -13.39
C SER A 31 2.82 -3.83 -12.21
N ARG A 32 2.23 -5.02 -12.37
CA ARG A 32 1.58 -5.72 -11.25
C ARG A 32 2.48 -5.81 -10.01
N PHE A 33 1.98 -5.30 -8.89
CA PHE A 33 2.60 -5.50 -7.58
C PHE A 33 2.09 -6.81 -6.97
N SER A 34 2.90 -7.87 -7.07
CA SER A 34 2.57 -9.17 -6.50
C SER A 34 2.89 -9.19 -5.00
N MET A 35 1.92 -9.62 -4.18
CA MET A 35 2.05 -9.61 -2.73
C MET A 35 1.87 -11.04 -2.18
N ASP A 36 2.71 -11.40 -1.22
CA ASP A 36 2.62 -12.63 -0.43
C ASP A 36 1.65 -12.41 0.74
N PRO A 37 0.58 -13.24 0.89
CA PRO A 37 -0.38 -13.10 1.99
C PRO A 37 0.21 -13.23 3.40
N SER A 38 1.42 -13.77 3.55
CA SER A 38 2.11 -13.96 4.83
C SER A 38 3.00 -12.79 5.25
N ALA A 39 3.25 -11.84 4.35
CA ALA A 39 4.11 -10.69 4.59
C ALA A 39 3.32 -9.43 4.97
N ARG A 40 4.03 -8.42 5.48
CA ARG A 40 3.49 -7.07 5.71
C ARG A 40 3.99 -6.15 4.61
N TYR A 41 3.23 -5.10 4.30
CA TYR A 41 3.53 -4.19 3.20
C TYR A 41 3.37 -2.74 3.63
N LEU A 42 4.21 -1.86 3.09
CA LEU A 42 3.94 -0.43 3.01
C LEU A 42 3.24 -0.20 1.67
N LEU A 43 1.97 0.23 1.72
CA LEU A 43 1.16 0.41 0.52
C LEU A 43 0.79 1.88 0.34
N PHE A 44 0.97 2.37 -0.87
CA PHE A 44 0.38 3.62 -1.32
C PHE A 44 -0.91 3.28 -2.05
N LEU A 45 -2.03 3.76 -1.51
CA LEU A 45 -3.36 3.43 -2.01
C LEU A 45 -4.02 4.68 -2.58
N THR A 46 -4.78 4.49 -3.66
CA THR A 46 -5.65 5.50 -4.25
C THR A 46 -7.08 4.98 -4.27
N ILE A 47 -8.07 5.87 -4.24
CA ILE A 47 -9.47 5.52 -4.45
C ILE A 47 -9.82 5.92 -5.88
N ASP A 48 -10.38 4.99 -6.66
CA ASP A 48 -10.87 5.32 -8.00
C ASP A 48 -12.25 5.99 -7.99
N GLU A 49 -12.74 6.34 -9.18
CA GLU A 49 -14.03 7.01 -9.35
C GLU A 49 -15.22 6.14 -8.88
N GLU A 50 -15.04 4.83 -8.76
CA GLU A 50 -16.04 3.88 -8.29
C GLU A 50 -15.95 3.62 -6.77
N GLY A 51 -14.96 4.21 -6.09
CA GLY A 51 -14.76 4.09 -4.65
C GLY A 51 -13.90 2.90 -4.23
N PHE A 52 -13.17 2.27 -5.16
CA PHE A 52 -12.33 1.11 -4.86
C PHE A 52 -10.88 1.48 -4.58
N TRP A 53 -10.28 0.82 -3.59
CA TRP A 53 -8.88 1.03 -3.22
C TRP A 53 -7.93 0.33 -4.21
N ARG A 54 -7.10 1.09 -4.91
CA ARG A 54 -6.10 0.57 -5.84
C ARG A 54 -4.70 0.80 -5.31
N VAL A 55 -3.86 -0.22 -5.40
CA VAL A 55 -2.44 -0.05 -5.08
C VAL A 55 -1.76 0.76 -6.19
N ASP A 56 -1.01 1.78 -5.80
CA ASP A 56 -0.12 2.47 -6.73
C ASP A 56 1.06 1.56 -7.06
N ASN A 57 1.13 1.19 -8.32
CA ASN A 57 2.12 0.28 -8.87
C ASN A 57 3.38 1.00 -9.38
N CYS A 58 3.47 2.33 -9.28
CA CYS A 58 4.61 3.13 -9.76
C CYS A 58 5.89 3.01 -8.90
N GLY A 59 5.98 2.02 -8.01
CA GLY A 59 7.22 1.64 -7.32
C GLY A 59 7.40 2.12 -5.88
N SER A 60 6.40 2.82 -5.31
CA SER A 60 6.45 3.27 -3.91
C SER A 60 5.94 2.23 -2.92
N SER A 61 5.11 1.29 -3.37
CA SER A 61 4.61 0.18 -2.55
C SER A 61 5.65 -0.92 -2.50
N GLU A 62 5.97 -1.41 -1.29
CA GLU A 62 6.99 -2.44 -1.08
C GLU A 62 6.65 -3.34 0.11
N GLU A 63 7.32 -4.49 0.17
CA GLU A 63 7.25 -5.34 1.36
C GLU A 63 7.86 -4.60 2.55
N TYR A 64 7.14 -4.59 3.66
CA TYR A 64 7.58 -3.94 4.89
C TYR A 64 8.69 -4.78 5.53
N ASP A 65 9.91 -4.26 5.45
CA ASP A 65 11.04 -4.75 6.22
C ASP A 65 11.33 -3.76 7.37
N PRO A 66 11.17 -4.16 8.65
CA PRO A 66 11.45 -3.31 9.80
C PRO A 66 12.94 -2.91 9.91
N GLN A 67 13.84 -3.57 9.18
CA GLN A 67 15.25 -3.21 9.10
C GLN A 67 15.57 -2.30 7.91
N SER A 68 14.61 -2.09 7.00
CA SER A 68 14.79 -1.23 5.83
C SER A 68 14.82 0.25 6.22
N LYS A 69 15.83 0.96 5.72
CA LYS A 69 16.03 2.41 5.94
C LYS A 69 15.01 3.28 5.18
N THR A 70 14.21 2.72 4.28
CA THR A 70 13.25 3.50 3.47
C THR A 70 12.20 4.18 4.35
N LEU A 71 11.74 3.51 5.41
CA LEU A 71 10.79 4.08 6.37
C LEU A 71 11.40 5.19 7.23
N SER A 72 12.73 5.16 7.45
CA SER A 72 13.43 6.24 8.15
C SER A 72 13.37 7.56 7.37
N LEU A 73 13.28 7.53 6.03
CA LEU A 73 13.16 8.74 5.21
C LEU A 73 11.77 9.38 5.27
N ILE A 74 10.70 8.58 5.38
CA ILE A 74 9.32 9.11 5.50
C ILE A 74 9.11 9.76 6.88
N GLY A 75 9.72 9.22 7.94
CA GLY A 75 9.67 9.78 9.29
C GLY A 75 10.61 10.97 9.54
N SER A 76 11.48 11.34 8.59
CA SER A 76 12.46 12.43 8.71
C SER A 76 12.13 13.66 7.87
N LEU A 77 10.87 13.84 7.45
CA LEU A 77 10.42 15.12 6.90
C LEU A 77 10.34 16.16 8.03
N ASP A 78 11.51 16.59 8.52
CA ASP A 78 11.65 17.88 9.18
C ASP A 78 11.31 18.95 8.13
N GLU A 79 10.21 19.67 8.35
CA GLU A 79 9.90 20.89 7.62
C GLU A 79 11.02 21.94 7.83
N PRO A 80 11.32 22.78 6.82
CA PRO A 80 12.31 23.85 6.96
C PRO A 80 11.93 24.94 7.97
#